data_AF-A0A258FTN4-F1
#
_entry.id   AF-A0A258FTN4-F1
#
_cell.length_a   1.000
_cell.length_b   1.000
_cell.length_c   1.000
_cell.angle_alpha   90.00
_cell.angle_beta   90.00
_cell.angle_gamma   90.00
#
_symmetry.space_group_name_H-M   'P 1'
#
loop_
_entity.id
_entity.type
_entity.pdbx_description
1 polymer ?
#
loop_
_entity_poly.entity_id
_entity_poly.type
_entity_poly.pdbx_seq_one_letter_code
_entity_poly.pdbx_strand_id
1 'polypeptide(L)'
;MTANCAASRPASAVAPPRLTLPETAIRACDLYRIPDEAAIADLEIGYMTRGSQIAACDAARRLAVETLMAERLAQDAARPR
;
A
#
# COMPACT_ATOMS: atom_id res chain seq x y z
N MET A 1 44.11 -12.10 30.12
CA MET A 1 42.67 -12.18 30.42
C MET A 1 41.96 -11.21 29.48
N THR A 2 41.56 -11.67 28.29
CA THR A 2 40.89 -10.81 27.30
C THR A 2 39.39 -11.05 27.39
N ALA A 3 38.67 -10.08 27.94
CA ALA A 3 37.21 -10.11 27.96
C ALA A 3 36.70 -9.82 26.54
N ASN A 4 36.07 -10.82 25.92
CA ASN A 4 35.49 -10.68 24.59
C ASN A 4 34.06 -10.13 24.72
N CYS A 5 33.87 -8.85 24.41
CA CYS A 5 32.57 -8.17 24.42
C CYS A 5 31.73 -8.49 23.17
N ALA A 6 31.76 -9.75 22.70
CA ALA A 6 30.84 -10.22 21.67
C ALA A 6 29.44 -10.27 22.27
N ALA A 7 28.79 -9.11 22.36
CA ALA A 7 27.42 -8.94 22.80
C ALA A 7 26.54 -9.74 21.84
N SER A 8 26.15 -10.95 22.26
CA SER A 8 25.06 -11.70 21.65
C SER A 8 23.85 -10.79 21.65
N ARG A 9 23.41 -10.35 20.46
CA ARG A 9 22.09 -9.72 20.35
C ARG A 9 21.07 -10.76 20.80
N PRO A 10 20.15 -10.45 21.72
CA PRO A 10 19.09 -11.38 22.05
C PRO A 10 18.38 -11.72 20.75
N ALA A 11 18.27 -13.02 20.43
CA ALA A 11 17.44 -13.47 19.33
C ALA A 11 16.04 -12.94 19.60
N SER A 12 15.55 -12.04 18.74
CA SER A 12 14.16 -11.61 18.83
C SER A 12 13.30 -12.85 18.58
N ALA A 13 12.72 -13.42 19.65
CA ALA A 13 11.88 -14.61 19.60
C ALA A 13 10.53 -14.35 18.90
N VAL A 14 10.28 -13.09 18.52
CA VAL A 14 9.06 -12.65 17.86
C VAL A 14 9.29 -12.63 16.36
N ALA A 15 8.59 -13.52 15.65
CA ALA A 15 8.50 -13.46 14.20
C ALA A 15 7.97 -12.07 13.79
N PRO A 16 8.60 -11.37 12.83
CA PRO A 16 8.14 -10.06 12.42
C PRO A 16 6.68 -10.14 11.95
N PRO A 17 5.82 -9.21 12.38
CA PRO A 17 4.42 -9.21 11.96
C PRO A 17 4.36 -9.11 10.43
N ARG A 18 3.60 -10.00 9.80
CA ARG A 18 3.28 -9.91 8.38
C ARG A 18 2.15 -8.90 8.25
N LEU A 19 2.41 -7.71 7.69
CA LEU A 19 1.32 -6.82 7.37
C LEU A 19 0.43 -7.44 6.28
N THR A 20 -0.87 -7.43 6.53
CA THR A 20 -1.89 -7.69 5.52
C THR A 20 -1.90 -6.53 4.53
N LEU A 21 -2.38 -6.76 3.29
CA LEU A 21 -2.58 -5.68 2.33
C LEU A 21 -3.39 -4.54 3.00
N PRO A 22 -2.93 -3.27 2.92
CA PRO A 22 -3.65 -2.17 3.52
C PRO A 22 -5.01 -2.01 2.84
N GLU A 23 -6.00 -1.50 3.57
CA GLU A 23 -7.37 -1.31 3.07
C GLU A 23 -7.39 -0.53 1.74
N THR A 24 -6.53 0.48 1.61
CA THR A 24 -6.37 1.30 0.40
C THR A 24 -5.99 0.48 -0.84
N ALA A 25 -5.34 -0.67 -0.68
CA ALA A 25 -4.99 -1.56 -1.78
C ALA A 25 -6.15 -2.50 -2.18
N ILE A 26 -7.14 -2.72 -1.32
CA ILE A 26 -8.20 -3.71 -1.54
C ILE A 26 -9.59 -3.11 -1.68
N ARG A 27 -9.82 -1.90 -1.14
CA ARG A 27 -11.11 -1.20 -1.26
C ARG A 27 -11.47 -0.95 -2.72
N ALA A 28 -12.76 -1.00 -3.02
CA ALA A 28 -13.26 -0.60 -4.33
C ALA A 28 -12.89 0.87 -4.60
N CYS A 29 -12.54 1.17 -5.85
CA CYS A 29 -12.39 2.56 -6.28
C CYS A 29 -13.75 3.23 -6.33
N ASP A 30 -13.83 4.48 -5.91
CA ASP A 30 -14.97 5.31 -6.24
C ASP A 30 -15.00 5.50 -7.76
N LEU A 31 -16.15 5.25 -8.38
CA LEU A 31 -16.33 5.41 -9.81
C LEU A 31 -17.66 6.10 -10.06
N TYR A 32 -17.57 7.26 -10.69
CA TYR A 32 -18.73 8.03 -11.10
C TYR A 32 -19.58 7.19 -12.06
N ARG A 33 -20.87 7.16 -11.78
CA ARG A 33 -21.88 6.55 -12.63
C ARG A 33 -22.74 7.66 -13.20
N ILE A 34 -22.89 7.64 -14.52
CA ILE A 34 -23.79 8.55 -15.22
C ILE A 34 -25.23 8.26 -14.76
N PRO A 35 -26.01 9.28 -14.35
CA PRO A 35 -27.42 9.12 -14.01
C PRO A 35 -28.26 8.64 -15.20
N ASP A 36 -29.36 7.93 -14.94
CA ASP A 36 -30.22 7.38 -16.00
C ASP A 36 -30.85 8.46 -16.90
N GLU A 37 -31.11 9.65 -16.34
CA GLU A 37 -31.73 10.79 -17.03
C GLU A 37 -30.70 11.89 -17.37
N ALA A 38 -29.44 11.51 -17.60
CA ALA A 38 -28.35 12.45 -17.86
C ALA A 38 -28.52 13.24 -19.17
N ALA A 39 -28.25 14.54 -19.10
CA ALA A 39 -28.09 15.40 -20.27
C ALA A 39 -26.69 15.19 -20.90
N ILE A 40 -26.51 15.68 -22.13
CA ILE A 40 -25.21 15.60 -22.81
C ILE A 40 -24.08 16.27 -22.01
N ALA A 41 -24.36 17.38 -21.34
CA ALA A 41 -23.38 18.07 -20.49
C ALA A 41 -22.90 17.21 -19.31
N ASP A 42 -23.75 16.32 -18.79
CA ASP A 42 -23.38 15.42 -17.70
C ASP A 42 -22.38 14.35 -18.14
N LEU A 43 -22.29 14.05 -19.44
CA LEU A 43 -21.31 13.11 -19.99
C LEU A 43 -19.89 13.67 -19.88
N GLU A 44 -19.70 14.95 -20.16
CA GLU A 44 -18.38 15.60 -20.07
C GLU A 44 -17.91 15.68 -18.61
N ILE A 45 -18.81 16.10 -17.72
CA ILE A 45 -18.54 16.14 -16.28
C ILE A 45 -18.24 14.73 -15.77
N GLY A 46 -19.04 13.74 -16.17
CA GLY A 46 -18.86 12.35 -15.80
C GLY A 46 -17.55 11.75 -16.30
N TYR A 47 -17.15 12.06 -17.54
CA TYR A 47 -15.88 11.60 -18.11
C TYR A 47 -14.69 12.15 -17.32
N MET A 48 -14.66 13.46 -17.07
CA MET A 48 -13.58 14.11 -16.32
C MET A 48 -13.52 13.62 -14.87
N THR A 49 -14.69 13.50 -14.21
CA THR A 49 -14.79 13.03 -12.82
C THR A 49 -14.32 11.59 -12.69
N ARG A 50 -14.76 10.71 -13.60
CA ARG A 50 -14.35 9.30 -13.57
C ARG A 50 -12.87 9.14 -13.83
N GLY A 51 -12.30 9.93 -14.75
CA GLY A 51 -10.86 9.94 -15.00
C GLY A 51 -10.05 10.31 -13.76
N SER A 52 -10.45 11.36 -13.03
CA SER A 52 -9.74 11.79 -11.82
C SER A 52 -9.84 10.75 -10.69
N GLN A 53 -10.99 10.10 -10.52
CA GLN A 53 -11.18 9.05 -9.53
C GLN A 53 -10.33 7.81 -9.82
N ILE A 54 -10.23 7.40 -11.09
CA ILE A 54 -9.36 6.29 -11.50
C ILE A 54 -7.90 6.61 -11.17
N ALA A 55 -7.43 7.80 -11.55
CA ALA A 55 -6.05 8.21 -11.29
C ALA A 55 -5.73 8.25 -9.79
N ALA A 56 -6.64 8.78 -8.98
CA ALA A 56 -6.50 8.82 -7.53
C ALA A 56 -6.46 7.41 -6.91
N CYS A 57 -7.34 6.51 -7.35
CA CYS A 57 -7.39 5.14 -6.84
C CYS A 57 -6.12 4.36 -7.20
N ASP A 58 -5.64 4.48 -8.44
CA ASP A 58 -4.42 3.81 -8.89
C ASP A 58 -3.18 4.30 -8.11
N ALA A 59 -3.05 5.61 -7.92
CA ALA A 59 -1.98 6.19 -7.11
C ALA A 59 -1.99 5.66 -5.66
N ALA A 60 -3.17 5.57 -5.04
CA ALA A 60 -3.31 5.03 -3.69
C ALA A 60 -2.93 3.55 -3.61
N ARG A 61 -3.37 2.74 -4.58
CA ARG A 61 -3.03 1.31 -4.66
C ARG A 61 -1.54 1.09 -4.88
N ARG A 62 -0.93 1.88 -5.77
CA ARG A 62 0.51 1.84 -6.03
C ARG A 62 1.31 2.16 -4.78
N LEU A 63 1.00 3.25 -4.10
CA LEU A 63 1.68 3.65 -2.86
C LEU A 63 1.61 2.56 -1.78
N ALA A 64 0.44 1.93 -1.63
CA ALA A 64 0.26 0.82 -0.70
C ALA A 64 1.15 -0.38 -1.03
N VAL A 65 1.24 -0.77 -2.31
CA VAL A 65 2.10 -1.88 -2.74
C VAL A 65 3.58 -1.54 -2.55
N GLU A 66 3.99 -0.33 -2.94
CA GLU A 66 5.37 0.15 -2.76
C GLU A 66 5.78 0.14 -1.28
N THR A 67 4.88 0.57 -0.39
CA THR A 67 5.10 0.54 1.07
C THR A 67 5.28 -0.89 1.57
N LEU A 68 4.42 -1.82 1.16
CA LEU A 68 4.51 -3.23 1.55
C LEU A 68 5.81 -3.88 1.04
N MET A 69 6.27 -3.51 -0.17
CA MET A 69 7.54 -3.99 -0.69
C MET A 69 8.73 -3.44 0.11
N ALA A 70 8.72 -2.14 0.43
CA ALA A 70 9.77 -1.51 1.24
C ALA A 70 9.88 -2.15 2.64
N GLU A 71 8.75 -2.45 3.27
CA GLU A 71 8.71 -3.18 4.54
C GLU A 71 9.35 -4.58 4.42
N ARG A 72 8.96 -5.36 3.41
CA ARG A 72 9.51 -6.71 3.20
C ARG A 72 11.02 -6.69 3.02
N LEU A 73 11.53 -5.73 2.24
CA LEU A 73 12.97 -5.52 2.06
C LEU A 73 13.66 -5.18 3.40
N ALA A 74 13.06 -4.33 4.22
CA ALA A 74 13.59 -4.00 5.54
C ALA A 74 13.62 -5.22 6.49
N GLN A 75 12.56 -6.05 6.46
CA GLN A 75 12.50 -7.29 7.24
C GLN A 75 13.56 -8.30 6.82
N ASP A 76 13.77 -8.46 5.51
CA ASP A 76 14.79 -9.37 4.99
C ASP A 76 16.20 -8.90 5.32
N ALA A 77 16.47 -7.60 5.26
CA ALA A 77 17.74 -7.02 5.69
C ALA A 77 18.00 -7.18 7.21
N ALA A 78 16.94 -7.19 8.02
CA ALA A 78 17.03 -7.38 9.46
C ALA A 78 17.17 -8.84 9.89
N ARG A 79 16.94 -9.81 8.99
CA ARG A 79 17.03 -11.24 9.30
C ARG A 79 18.51 -11.66 9.46
N PRO A 80 18.90 -12.28 10.59
CA PRO A 80 20.26 -12.79 10.75
C PRO A 80 20.55 -13.91 9.74
N ARG A 81 21.79 -13.96 9.24
CA ARG A 81 22.29 -15.03 8.37
C ARG A 81 22.52 -16.32 9.14
#